data_AF-A0A7C1URQ6-F1
#
_entry.id   AF-A0A7C1URQ6-F1
#
_cell.length_a   1.000
_cell.length_b   1.000
_cell.length_c   1.000
_cell.angle_alpha   90.00
_cell.angle_beta   90.00
_cell.angle_gamma   90.00
#
_symmetry.space_group_name_H-M   'P 1'
#
loop_
_entity.id
_entity.type
_entity.pdbx_description
1 polymer ?
#
loop_
_entity_poly.entity_id
_entity_poly.type
_entity_poly.pdbx_seq_one_letter_code
_entity_poly.pdbx_strand_id
1 'polypeptide(L)'
;MNVTATLFGQMITFAILIWFINRVMWEPLTRVMTERAGRIKEGLEAAEHGIEQEKLAEKHAKKAIREARDRAAEIITHAQERSSEIMDGAKKEAREESRRILAAAQAEIEREINKAREQLRRDMAGLIVDGAGRVLRTEIDASRHDALLHDLTTSF
;
A
#
# COMPACT_ATOMS: atom_id res chain seq x y z
N MET A 1 86.18 57.28 49.72
CA MET A 1 84.81 56.80 49.47
C MET A 1 84.54 55.60 50.36
N ASN A 2 83.44 55.61 51.11
CA ASN A 2 83.16 54.58 52.12
C ASN A 2 82.41 53.41 51.46
N VAL A 3 83.15 52.37 51.04
CA VAL A 3 82.67 51.23 50.23
C VAL A 3 81.46 50.52 50.85
N THR A 4 81.37 50.50 52.18
CA THR A 4 80.29 49.86 52.94
C THR A 4 78.94 50.56 52.75
N ALA A 5 78.92 51.89 52.66
CA ALA A 5 77.69 52.66 52.47
C ALA A 5 77.12 52.46 51.05
N THR A 6 77.99 52.40 50.04
CA THR A 6 77.59 52.11 48.66
C THR A 6 77.07 50.68 48.50
N LEU A 7 77.66 49.71 49.21
CA LEU A 7 77.21 48.30 49.17
C LEU A 7 75.80 48.13 49.79
N PHE A 8 75.53 48.80 50.90
CA PHE A 8 74.21 48.79 51.54
C PHE A 8 73.13 49.47 50.68
N GLY A 9 73.45 50.61 50.06
CA GLY A 9 72.55 51.27 49.12
C GLY A 9 72.23 50.39 47.89
N GLN A 10 73.22 49.67 47.37
CA GLN A 10 73.04 48.76 46.24
C GLN A 10 72.19 47.53 46.62
N MET A 11 72.38 46.97 47.82
CA MET A 11 71.53 45.89 48.36
C MET A 11 70.06 46.30 48.49
N ILE A 12 69.80 47.49 49.03
CA ILE A 12 68.43 48.02 49.15
C ILE A 12 67.81 48.25 47.78
N THR A 13 68.57 48.84 46.85
CA THR A 13 68.11 49.06 45.46
C THR A 13 67.80 47.73 44.76
N PHE A 14 68.63 46.71 44.95
CA PHE A 14 68.43 45.38 44.38
C PHE A 14 67.22 44.66 45.00
N ALA A 15 67.01 44.79 46.32
CA ALA A 15 65.83 44.25 46.99
C ALA A 15 64.53 44.91 46.51
N ILE A 16 64.53 46.23 46.32
CA ILE A 16 63.39 46.97 45.76
C ILE A 16 63.13 46.52 44.31
N LEU A 17 64.18 46.30 43.51
CA LEU A 17 64.06 45.81 42.15
C LEU A 17 63.43 44.40 42.10
N ILE A 18 63.89 43.47 42.94
CA ILE A 18 63.29 42.13 43.04
C ILE A 18 61.82 42.21 43.44
N TRP A 19 61.49 43.04 44.44
CA TRP A 19 60.11 43.24 44.87
C TRP A 19 59.24 43.78 43.73
N PHE A 20 59.73 44.77 42.98
CA PHE A 20 59.03 45.34 41.83
C PHE A 20 58.83 44.31 40.71
N ILE A 21 59.86 43.53 40.35
CA ILE A 21 59.75 42.49 39.32
C ILE A 21 58.76 41.41 39.76
N ASN A 22 58.83 40.94 41.00
CA ASN A 22 57.92 39.93 41.52
C ASN A 22 56.47 40.44 41.56
N ARG A 23 56.25 41.68 42.00
CA ARG A 23 54.90 42.23 42.10
C ARG A 23 54.29 42.60 40.74
N VAL A 24 55.09 43.12 39.81
CA VAL A 24 54.59 43.72 38.56
C VAL A 24 54.73 42.80 37.36
N MET A 25 55.79 41.99 37.26
CA MET A 25 56.05 41.16 36.07
C MET A 25 55.62 39.69 36.22
N TRP A 26 55.63 39.14 37.44
CA TRP A 26 55.27 37.73 37.65
C TRP A 26 53.79 37.45 37.38
N GLU A 27 52.91 38.33 37.83
CA GLU A 27 51.44 38.22 37.66
C GLU A 27 51.00 38.22 36.18
N PRO A 28 51.40 39.18 35.32
CA PRO A 28 51.04 39.15 33.90
C PRO A 28 51.69 37.98 33.15
N LEU A 29 52.92 37.59 33.50
CA LEU A 29 53.62 36.49 32.81
C LEU A 29 52.94 35.14 33.08
N THR A 30 52.62 34.86 34.34
CA THR A 30 51.90 33.64 34.73
C THR A 30 50.50 33.62 34.13
N ARG A 31 49.78 34.76 34.11
CA ARG A 31 48.46 34.89 33.49
C ARG A 31 48.48 34.48 32.01
N VAL A 32 49.41 35.01 31.21
CA VAL A 32 49.51 34.66 29.78
C VAL A 32 49.83 33.18 29.57
N MET A 33 50.69 32.60 30.42
CA MET A 33 51.00 31.17 30.36
C MET A 33 49.79 30.30 30.71
N THR A 34 49.07 30.64 31.79
CA THR A 34 47.84 29.92 32.19
C THR A 34 46.73 30.05 31.16
N GLU A 35 46.58 31.20 30.52
CA GLU A 35 45.57 31.42 29.48
C GLU A 35 45.88 30.60 28.22
N ARG A 36 47.16 30.50 27.83
CA ARG A 36 47.57 29.62 26.73
C ARG A 36 47.34 28.15 27.06
N ALA A 37 47.73 27.71 28.26
CA ALA A 37 47.51 26.35 28.71
C ALA A 37 46.01 26.00 28.77
N GLY A 38 45.19 26.93 29.28
CA GLY A 38 43.73 26.81 29.31
C GLY A 38 43.13 26.65 27.92
N ARG A 39 43.48 27.52 26.97
CA ARG A 39 43.01 27.45 25.58
C ARG A 39 43.39 26.13 24.88
N ILE A 40 44.60 25.63 25.10
CA ILE A 40 45.03 24.34 24.54
C ILE A 40 44.22 23.20 25.14
N LYS A 41 44.01 23.21 26.45
CA LYS A 41 43.22 22.20 27.14
C LYS A 41 41.77 22.19 26.66
N GLU A 42 41.12 23.36 26.63
CA GLU A 42 39.75 23.50 26.12
C GLU A 42 39.64 23.07 24.65
N GLY A 43 40.61 23.43 23.81
CA GLY A 43 40.64 23.00 22.41
C GLY A 43 40.80 21.50 22.25
N LEU A 44 41.62 20.86 23.09
CA LEU A 44 41.83 19.41 23.08
C LEU A 44 40.58 18.67 23.57
N GLU A 45 39.97 19.12 24.66
CA GLU A 45 38.73 18.56 25.19
C GLU A 45 37.58 18.72 24.18
N ALA A 46 37.46 19.88 23.53
CA ALA A 46 36.47 20.11 22.48
C ALA A 46 36.70 19.21 21.25
N ALA A 47 37.95 18.97 20.86
CA ALA A 47 38.27 18.07 19.76
C ALA A 47 37.94 16.61 20.10
N GLU A 48 38.27 16.15 21.32
CA GLU A 48 37.95 14.80 21.78
C GLU A 48 36.44 14.56 21.87
N HIS A 49 35.72 15.52 22.46
CA HIS A 49 34.25 15.49 22.46
C HIS A 49 33.67 15.55 21.04
N GLY A 50 34.25 16.33 20.13
CA GLY A 50 33.82 16.37 18.73
C GLY A 50 33.92 15.00 18.06
N ILE A 51 35.04 14.30 18.24
CA ILE A 51 35.26 12.95 17.70
C ILE A 51 34.28 11.93 18.31
N GLU A 52 34.03 12.01 19.61
CA GLU A 52 33.08 11.12 20.27
C GLU A 52 31.64 11.35 19.78
N GLN A 53 31.22 12.61 19.69
CA GLN A 53 29.90 12.97 19.18
C GLN A 53 29.73 12.58 17.71
N GLU A 54 30.76 12.73 16.88
CA GLU A 54 30.74 12.27 15.49
C GLU A 54 30.54 10.75 15.41
N LYS A 55 31.28 9.97 16.18
CA LYS A 55 31.12 8.50 16.23
C LYS A 55 29.73 8.09 16.70
N LEU A 56 29.19 8.78 17.71
CA LEU A 56 27.83 8.53 18.19
C LEU A 56 26.80 8.88 17.10
N ALA A 57 26.92 10.05 16.48
CA ALA A 57 26.04 10.50 15.40
C ALA A 57 26.07 9.52 14.22
N GLU A 58 27.25 9.05 13.80
CA GLU A 58 27.40 8.06 12.73
C GLU A 58 26.72 6.72 13.10
N LYS A 59 26.90 6.25 14.34
CA LYS A 59 26.25 5.04 14.84
C LYS A 59 24.72 5.18 14.86
N HIS A 60 24.21 6.32 15.32
CA HIS A 60 22.78 6.62 15.31
C HIS A 60 22.23 6.71 13.89
N ALA A 61 22.92 7.37 12.97
CA ALA A 61 22.53 7.46 11.57
C ALA A 61 22.48 6.07 10.90
N LYS A 62 23.51 5.24 11.08
CA LYS A 62 23.54 3.85 10.58
C LYS A 62 22.39 3.02 11.14
N LYS A 63 22.11 3.17 12.44
CA LYS A 63 20.99 2.47 13.10
C LYS A 63 19.64 2.93 12.52
N ALA A 64 19.42 4.24 12.38
CA ALA A 64 18.20 4.80 11.82
C ALA A 64 17.97 4.35 10.36
N ILE A 65 19.03 4.32 9.53
CA ILE A 65 18.95 3.81 8.15
C ILE A 65 18.58 2.33 8.13
N ARG A 66 19.17 1.52 9.02
CA ARG A 66 18.85 0.10 9.11
C ARG A 66 17.39 -0.13 9.52
N GLU A 67 16.94 0.54 10.58
CA GLU A 67 15.55 0.48 11.03
C GLU A 67 14.57 0.96 9.95
N ALA A 68 14.92 2.00 9.18
CA ALA A 68 14.11 2.46 8.08
C ALA A 68 14.01 1.42 6.95
N ARG A 69 15.10 0.71 6.63
CA ARG A 69 15.10 -0.39 5.66
C ARG A 69 14.28 -1.58 6.13
N ASP A 70 14.42 -1.96 7.40
CA ASP A 70 13.68 -3.06 7.99
C ASP A 70 12.17 -2.76 7.97
N ARG A 71 11.76 -1.56 8.40
CA ARG A 71 10.36 -1.10 8.29
C ARG A 71 9.86 -1.04 6.85
N ALA A 72 10.68 -0.59 5.91
CA ALA A 72 10.28 -0.56 4.50
C ALA A 72 10.05 -1.98 3.96
N ALA A 73 10.89 -2.94 4.32
CA ALA A 73 10.71 -4.35 3.96
C ALA A 73 9.41 -4.92 4.56
N GLU A 74 9.15 -4.65 5.85
CA GLU A 74 7.89 -5.05 6.51
C GLU A 74 6.65 -4.48 5.82
N ILE A 75 6.68 -3.18 5.44
CA ILE A 75 5.58 -2.54 4.69
C ILE A 75 5.35 -3.23 3.35
N ILE A 76 6.41 -3.57 2.62
CA ILE A 76 6.30 -4.25 1.32
C ILE A 76 5.71 -5.66 1.51
N THR A 77 6.18 -6.41 2.50
CA THR A 77 5.64 -7.74 2.81
C THR A 77 4.16 -7.67 3.15
N HIS A 78 3.75 -6.77 4.05
CA HIS A 78 2.34 -6.59 4.39
C HIS A 78 1.49 -6.13 3.20
N ALA A 79 2.03 -5.28 2.32
CA ALA A 79 1.33 -4.88 1.10
C ALA A 79 1.13 -6.06 0.15
N GLN A 80 2.12 -6.95 0.01
CA GLN A 80 2.00 -8.17 -0.80
C GLN A 80 1.00 -9.16 -0.22
N GLU A 81 1.04 -9.40 1.09
CA GLU A 81 0.05 -10.24 1.78
C GLU A 81 -1.36 -9.70 1.57
N ARG A 82 -1.56 -8.40 1.81
CA ARG A 82 -2.86 -7.75 1.64
C ARG A 82 -3.34 -7.79 0.19
N SER A 83 -2.44 -7.60 -0.76
CA SER A 83 -2.74 -7.71 -2.19
C SER A 83 -3.20 -9.13 -2.54
N SER A 84 -2.52 -10.16 -2.01
CA SER A 84 -2.92 -11.57 -2.22
C SER A 84 -4.30 -11.85 -1.63
N GLU A 85 -4.58 -11.39 -0.40
CA GLU A 85 -5.90 -11.52 0.23
C GLU A 85 -7.01 -10.88 -0.62
N ILE A 86 -6.77 -9.66 -1.12
CA ILE A 86 -7.72 -8.95 -1.99
C ILE A 86 -7.94 -9.72 -3.29
N MET A 87 -6.87 -10.20 -3.93
CA MET A 87 -6.96 -10.98 -5.16
C MET A 87 -7.74 -12.28 -4.96
N ASP A 88 -7.50 -12.99 -3.85
CA ASP A 88 -8.19 -14.24 -3.56
C ASP A 88 -9.66 -14.02 -3.20
N GLY A 89 -9.95 -12.94 -2.45
CA GLY A 89 -11.32 -12.48 -2.20
C GLY A 89 -12.06 -12.16 -3.49
N ALA A 90 -11.46 -11.34 -4.36
CA ALA A 90 -12.03 -10.98 -5.66
C ALA A 90 -12.25 -12.19 -6.57
N LYS A 91 -11.31 -13.15 -6.61
CA LYS A 91 -11.50 -14.41 -7.36
C LYS A 91 -12.66 -15.23 -6.82
N LYS A 92 -12.82 -15.30 -5.50
CA LYS A 92 -13.92 -16.03 -4.86
C LYS A 92 -15.26 -15.40 -5.21
N GLU A 93 -15.37 -14.09 -5.07
CA GLU A 93 -16.57 -13.32 -5.43
C GLU A 93 -16.89 -13.45 -6.92
N ALA A 94 -15.90 -13.31 -7.81
CA ALA A 94 -16.09 -13.50 -9.25
C ALA A 94 -16.60 -14.91 -9.60
N ARG A 95 -16.13 -15.96 -8.92
CA ARG A 95 -16.61 -17.34 -9.10
C ARG A 95 -18.04 -17.51 -8.58
N GLU A 96 -18.39 -16.88 -7.47
CA GLU A 96 -19.75 -16.88 -6.94
C GLU A 96 -20.72 -16.17 -7.88
N GLU A 97 -20.34 -14.99 -8.38
CA GLU A 97 -21.14 -14.25 -9.35
C GLU A 97 -21.29 -15.02 -10.66
N SER A 98 -20.20 -15.60 -11.19
CA SER A 98 -20.25 -16.43 -12.40
C SER A 98 -21.22 -17.61 -12.23
N ARG A 99 -21.21 -18.27 -11.07
CA ARG A 99 -22.16 -19.35 -10.78
C ARG A 99 -23.61 -18.85 -10.73
N ARG A 100 -23.84 -17.67 -10.14
CA ARG A 100 -25.16 -17.05 -10.09
C ARG A 100 -25.68 -16.71 -11.49
N ILE A 101 -24.84 -16.12 -12.33
CA ILE A 101 -25.16 -15.80 -13.72
C ILE A 101 -25.49 -17.08 -14.50
N LEU A 102 -24.68 -18.14 -14.38
CA LEU A 102 -24.93 -19.41 -15.06
C LEU A 102 -26.25 -20.05 -14.61
N ALA A 103 -26.54 -20.05 -13.30
CA ALA A 103 -27.80 -20.57 -12.78
C ALA A 103 -29.01 -19.76 -13.29
N ALA A 104 -28.90 -18.43 -13.33
CA ALA A 104 -29.94 -17.57 -13.88
C ALA A 104 -30.15 -17.80 -15.38
N ALA A 105 -29.07 -17.96 -16.15
CA ALA A 105 -29.12 -18.26 -17.57
C ALA A 105 -29.77 -19.62 -17.85
N GLN A 106 -29.46 -20.66 -17.06
CA GLN A 106 -30.10 -21.97 -17.16
C GLN A 106 -31.60 -21.88 -16.87
N ALA A 107 -31.99 -21.15 -15.82
CA ALA A 107 -33.41 -20.92 -15.52
C ALA A 107 -34.13 -20.14 -16.62
N GLU A 108 -33.48 -19.16 -17.26
CA GLU A 108 -34.03 -18.46 -18.42
C GLU A 108 -34.22 -19.40 -19.62
N ILE A 109 -33.22 -20.22 -19.93
CA ILE A 109 -33.28 -21.20 -21.01
C ILE A 109 -34.44 -22.18 -20.79
N GLU A 110 -34.61 -22.70 -19.57
CA GLU A 110 -35.73 -23.59 -19.26
C GLU A 110 -37.09 -22.90 -19.44
N ARG A 111 -37.21 -21.63 -19.05
CA ARG A 111 -38.43 -20.84 -19.28
C ARG A 111 -38.70 -20.65 -20.77
N GLU A 112 -37.69 -20.30 -21.57
CA GLU A 112 -37.84 -20.13 -23.01
C GLU A 112 -38.18 -21.44 -23.73
N ILE A 113 -37.58 -22.57 -23.31
CA ILE A 113 -37.93 -23.91 -23.83
C ILE A 113 -39.41 -24.21 -23.54
N ASN A 114 -39.89 -23.92 -22.34
CA ASN A 114 -41.30 -24.15 -21.99
C ASN A 114 -42.23 -23.25 -22.81
N LYS A 115 -41.90 -21.97 -22.99
CA LYS A 115 -42.66 -21.06 -23.87
C LYS A 115 -42.69 -21.56 -25.32
N ALA A 116 -41.53 -21.98 -25.85
CA ALA A 116 -41.42 -22.49 -27.21
C ALA A 116 -42.24 -23.78 -27.41
N ARG A 117 -42.22 -24.69 -26.42
CA ARG A 117 -43.07 -25.90 -26.43
C ARG A 117 -44.55 -25.57 -26.41
N GLU A 118 -44.96 -24.58 -25.62
CA GLU A 118 -46.36 -24.16 -25.54
C GLU A 118 -46.81 -23.51 -26.85
N GLN A 119 -45.96 -22.67 -27.45
CA GLN A 119 -46.21 -22.10 -28.76
C GLN A 119 -46.34 -23.18 -29.84
N LEU A 120 -45.42 -24.16 -29.86
CA LEU A 120 -45.48 -25.28 -30.79
C LEU A 120 -46.76 -26.10 -30.64
N ARG A 121 -47.24 -26.32 -29.40
CA ARG A 121 -48.53 -27.00 -29.16
C ARG A 121 -49.70 -26.22 -29.75
N ARG A 122 -49.72 -24.88 -29.62
CA ARG A 122 -50.75 -24.03 -30.23
C ARG A 122 -50.73 -24.12 -31.75
N ASP A 123 -49.53 -24.04 -32.35
CA ASP A 123 -49.36 -24.10 -33.80
C ASP A 123 -49.77 -25.49 -34.36
N MET A 124 -49.41 -26.57 -33.65
CA MET A 124 -49.84 -27.94 -34.00
C MET A 124 -51.37 -28.12 -33.89
N ALA A 125 -52.01 -27.56 -32.87
CA ALA A 125 -53.46 -27.62 -32.74
C ALA A 125 -54.16 -26.94 -33.93
N GLY A 126 -53.65 -25.78 -34.37
CA GLY A 126 -54.12 -25.10 -35.57
C GLY A 126 -53.96 -25.96 -36.82
N LEU A 127 -52.76 -26.53 -37.04
CA LEU A 127 -52.49 -27.43 -38.17
C LEU A 127 -53.37 -28.69 -38.17
N ILE A 128 -53.65 -29.27 -37.01
CA ILE A 128 -54.52 -30.46 -36.89
C ILE A 128 -55.95 -30.11 -37.28
N VAL A 129 -56.49 -28.96 -36.84
CA VAL A 129 -57.84 -28.50 -37.23
C VAL A 129 -57.91 -28.23 -38.72
N ASP A 130 -56.92 -27.54 -39.29
CA ASP A 130 -56.84 -27.24 -40.71
C ASP A 130 -56.72 -28.52 -41.56
N GLY A 131 -55.90 -29.47 -41.11
CA GLY A 131 -55.73 -30.78 -41.73
C GLY A 131 -57.00 -31.62 -41.67
N ALA A 132 -57.65 -31.70 -40.49
CA ALA A 132 -58.92 -32.39 -40.32
C ALA A 132 -60.02 -31.78 -41.22
N GLY A 133 -60.07 -30.45 -41.34
CA GLY A 133 -60.97 -29.76 -42.24
C GLY A 133 -60.72 -30.09 -43.72
N ARG A 134 -59.45 -30.20 -44.15
CA ARG A 134 -59.12 -30.64 -45.51
C ARG A 134 -59.50 -32.09 -45.77
N VAL A 135 -59.25 -33.00 -44.83
CA VAL A 135 -59.63 -34.42 -44.96
C VAL A 135 -61.15 -34.57 -45.03
N LEU A 136 -61.90 -33.91 -44.14
CA LEU A 136 -63.36 -33.88 -44.18
C LEU A 136 -63.88 -33.36 -45.51
N ARG A 137 -63.29 -32.29 -46.04
CA ARG A 137 -63.70 -31.72 -47.34
C ARG A 137 -63.40 -32.65 -48.53
N THR A 138 -62.36 -33.49 -48.43
CA THR A 138 -62.06 -34.52 -49.44
C THR A 138 -62.99 -35.73 -49.34
N GLU A 139 -63.40 -36.13 -48.13
CA GLU A 139 -64.41 -37.18 -47.92
C GLU A 139 -65.84 -36.68 -48.22
N ILE A 140 -66.11 -35.38 -48.10
CA ILE A 140 -67.32 -34.72 -48.63
C ILE A 140 -67.18 -34.57 -50.15
N ASP A 141 -67.20 -35.71 -50.83
CA ASP A 141 -67.35 -35.78 -52.28
C ASP A 141 -68.83 -35.59 -52.61
N ALA A 142 -69.13 -34.63 -53.49
CA ALA A 142 -70.47 -34.41 -54.04
C ALA A 142 -71.04 -35.68 -54.68
N SER A 143 -70.17 -36.55 -55.20
CA SER A 143 -70.52 -37.82 -55.85
C SER A 143 -71.04 -38.88 -54.86
N ARG A 144 -70.59 -38.86 -53.60
CA ARG A 144 -71.06 -39.78 -52.53
C ARG A 144 -72.32 -39.26 -51.81
N HIS A 145 -72.49 -37.94 -51.75
CA HIS A 145 -73.66 -37.32 -51.11
C HIS A 145 -74.92 -37.39 -51.97
N ASP A 146 -74.79 -37.35 -53.31
CA ASP A 146 -75.95 -37.49 -54.21
C ASP A 146 -76.62 -38.87 -54.08
N ALA A 147 -75.82 -39.93 -53.92
CA ALA A 147 -76.31 -41.29 -53.69
C ALA A 147 -77.04 -41.45 -52.33
N LEU A 148 -76.57 -40.79 -51.26
CA LEU A 148 -77.20 -40.83 -49.94
C LEU A 148 -78.46 -39.94 -49.87
N LEU A 149 -78.48 -38.81 -50.57
CA LEU A 149 -79.65 -37.96 -50.68
C LEU A 149 -80.75 -38.62 -51.50
N HIS A 150 -80.39 -39.32 -52.58
CA HIS A 150 -81.34 -40.09 -53.39
C HIS A 150 -81.94 -41.28 -52.61
N ASP A 151 -81.17 -41.95 -51.76
CA ASP A 151 -81.66 -43.04 -50.90
C ASP A 151 -82.62 -42.53 -49.80
N LEU A 152 -82.33 -41.37 -49.19
CA LEU A 152 -83.21 -40.75 -48.20
C LEU A 152 -84.53 -40.21 -48.80
N THR A 153 -84.53 -39.76 -50.06
CA THR A 153 -85.76 -39.34 -50.75
C THR A 153 -86.59 -40.49 -51.32
N THR A 154 -86.02 -41.70 -51.42
CA THR A 154 -86.74 -42.91 -51.90
C THR A 154 -87.41 -43.68 -50.74
N SER A 155 -87.13 -43.31 -49.48
CA SER A 155 -87.70 -43.90 -48.25
C SER A 155 -88.93 -43.14 -47.71
N PHE A 156 -89.59 -42.33 -48.55
CA PHE A 156 -90.93 -41.78 -48.36
C PHE A 156 -91.79 -42.12 -49.59
#